data_AF-A0A3P8SHT5-F1
#
_entry.id   AF-A0A3P8SHT5-F1
#
_cell.length_a   1.000
_cell.length_b   1.000
_cell.length_c   1.000
_cell.angle_alpha   90.00
_cell.angle_beta   90.00
_cell.angle_gamma   90.00
#
_symmetry.space_group_name_H-M   'P 1'
#
loop_
_entity.id
_entity.type
_entity.pdbx_description
1 polymer ?
#
loop_
_entity_poly.entity_id
_entity_poly.type
_entity_poly.pdbx_seq_one_letter_code
_entity_poly.pdbx_strand_id
1 'polypeptide(L)'
;MAKPLNEKVCPNFLLVVYNQFDRMGLGNLYSHDASNLPFKRIKHIRTGFQPTTDSCILIMVSGQLQVDDDPPMAFHQVFMLKTQNCVRASTNDVFWLGIHNILV
;
A
#
# COMPACT_ATOMS: atom_id res chain seq x y z
N MET A 1 -1.67 25.20 -14.55
CA MET A 1 -1.67 25.11 -13.07
C MET A 1 -0.78 23.96 -12.63
N ALA A 2 0.00 24.11 -11.58
CA ALA A 2 0.77 23.00 -11.01
C ALA A 2 -0.18 22.05 -10.26
N LYS A 3 -0.04 20.74 -10.45
CA LYS A 3 -0.78 19.73 -9.68
C LYS A 3 -0.51 19.90 -8.17
N PRO A 4 -1.51 19.71 -7.30
CA PRO A 4 -1.33 19.82 -5.86
C PRO A 4 -0.30 18.79 -5.34
N LEU A 5 0.34 19.11 -4.22
CA LEU A 5 1.49 18.36 -3.69
C LEU A 5 1.18 16.87 -3.47
N ASN A 6 -0.02 16.57 -2.99
CA ASN A 6 -0.51 15.22 -2.77
C ASN A 6 -0.57 14.41 -4.08
N GLU A 7 -1.06 14.98 -5.17
CA GLU A 7 -1.09 14.30 -6.49
C GLU A 7 0.31 14.00 -7.05
N LYS A 8 1.34 14.72 -6.62
CA LYS A 8 2.73 14.46 -7.00
C LYS A 8 3.40 13.41 -6.12
N VAL A 9 3.10 13.41 -4.82
CA VAL A 9 3.76 12.55 -3.83
C VAL A 9 3.16 11.14 -3.81
N CYS A 10 1.83 11.02 -3.87
CA CYS A 10 1.15 9.73 -3.67
C CYS A 10 1.52 8.66 -4.72
N PRO A 11 1.57 8.95 -6.04
CA PRO A 11 1.90 7.93 -7.03
C PRO A 11 3.28 7.33 -6.83
N ASN A 12 4.28 8.17 -6.54
CA ASN A 12 5.66 7.71 -6.32
C ASN A 12 5.78 6.92 -5.01
N PHE A 13 5.14 7.37 -3.94
CA PHE A 13 5.13 6.66 -2.67
C PHE A 13 4.52 5.25 -2.83
N LEU A 14 3.33 5.16 -3.41
CA LEU A 14 2.65 3.87 -3.63
C LEU A 14 3.43 2.95 -4.57
N LEU A 15 4.04 3.51 -5.62
CA LEU A 15 4.89 2.75 -6.52
C LEU A 15 6.08 2.14 -5.78
N VAL A 16 6.74 2.89 -4.90
CA VAL A 16 7.88 2.38 -4.11
C VAL A 16 7.41 1.30 -3.15
N VAL A 17 6.36 1.56 -2.36
CA VAL A 17 5.85 0.64 -1.35
C VAL A 17 5.43 -0.69 -1.98
N TYR A 18 4.54 -0.68 -2.98
CA TYR A 18 4.03 -1.92 -3.56
C TYR A 18 5.08 -2.67 -4.38
N ASN A 19 5.99 -1.99 -5.08
CA ASN A 19 7.10 -2.68 -5.74
C ASN A 19 8.05 -3.34 -4.74
N GLN A 20 8.29 -2.70 -3.59
CA GLN A 20 9.10 -3.29 -2.53
C GLN A 20 8.39 -4.48 -1.90
N PHE A 21 7.10 -4.36 -1.64
CA PHE A 21 6.28 -5.41 -1.05
C PHE A 21 6.16 -6.64 -1.97
N ASP A 22 5.89 -6.43 -3.25
CA ASP A 22 5.78 -7.50 -4.26
C ASP A 22 7.12 -8.21 -4.50
N ARG A 23 8.25 -7.49 -4.37
CA ARG A 23 9.59 -8.09 -4.52
C ARG A 23 10.10 -8.79 -3.28
N MET A 24 9.86 -8.22 -2.10
CA MET A 24 10.47 -8.68 -0.85
C MET A 24 9.55 -9.62 -0.07
N GLY A 25 8.25 -9.66 -0.37
CA GLY A 25 7.23 -10.31 0.44
C GLY A 25 7.05 -9.64 1.81
N LEU A 26 5.95 -9.96 2.52
CA LEU A 26 5.72 -9.54 3.92
C LEU A 26 6.89 -9.94 4.85
N GLY A 27 7.63 -10.97 4.45
CA GLY A 27 8.62 -11.68 5.22
C GLY A 27 9.78 -10.82 5.68
N ASN A 28 10.18 -9.82 4.89
CA ASN A 28 11.29 -8.93 5.23
C ASN A 28 10.86 -7.63 5.93
N LEU A 29 9.55 -7.34 5.97
CA LEU A 29 9.00 -6.09 6.53
C LEU A 29 8.43 -6.28 7.95
N TYR A 30 7.88 -7.47 8.26
CA TYR A 30 7.12 -7.67 9.50
C TYR A 30 7.50 -8.93 10.29
N SER A 31 8.38 -9.79 9.77
CA SER A 31 8.84 -11.01 10.47
C SER A 31 10.35 -11.16 10.40
N HIS A 32 10.96 -11.74 11.44
CA HIS A 32 12.38 -12.12 11.40
C HIS A 32 12.64 -13.30 10.44
N ASP A 33 11.61 -14.11 10.16
CA ASP A 33 11.69 -15.29 9.29
C ASP A 33 10.87 -15.09 8.02
N ALA A 34 11.45 -14.38 7.05
CA ALA A 34 10.86 -14.22 5.72
C ALA A 34 10.59 -15.55 5.00
N SER A 35 11.24 -16.62 5.44
CA SER A 35 11.15 -18.00 4.93
C SER A 35 9.89 -18.77 5.35
N ASN A 36 9.10 -18.28 6.32
CA ASN A 36 7.93 -18.98 6.87
C ASN A 36 6.57 -18.35 6.53
N LEU A 37 6.51 -17.46 5.54
CA LEU A 37 5.23 -16.99 5.04
C LEU A 37 4.44 -18.16 4.41
N PRO A 38 3.12 -18.25 4.63
CA PRO A 38 2.28 -19.30 4.06
C PRO A 38 2.05 -19.14 2.54
N PHE A 39 2.74 -18.20 1.89
CA PHE A 39 2.62 -17.90 0.47
C PHE A 39 3.99 -17.60 -0.15
N LYS A 40 4.14 -17.84 -1.46
CA LYS A 40 5.41 -17.64 -2.19
C LYS A 40 5.47 -16.33 -2.97
N ARG A 41 4.33 -15.85 -3.46
CA ARG A 41 4.20 -14.65 -4.27
C ARG A 41 3.00 -13.84 -3.83
N ILE A 42 3.16 -12.51 -3.87
CA ILE A 42 2.06 -11.56 -3.72
C ILE A 42 2.18 -10.52 -4.83
N LYS A 43 1.04 -10.11 -5.38
CA LYS A 43 0.98 -9.11 -6.44
C LYS A 43 -0.20 -8.18 -6.23
N HIS A 44 0.03 -6.88 -6.23
CA HIS A 44 -1.04 -5.90 -6.23
C HIS A 44 -1.59 -5.68 -7.65
N ILE A 45 -2.90 -5.87 -7.84
CA ILE A 45 -3.63 -5.76 -9.10
C ILE A 45 -4.64 -4.63 -8.95
N ARG A 46 -4.38 -3.52 -9.65
CA ARG A 46 -5.25 -2.33 -9.74
C ARG A 46 -5.45 -1.61 -8.40
N THR A 47 -4.67 -0.56 -8.17
CA THR A 47 -4.76 0.30 -6.98
C THR A 47 -5.35 1.65 -7.34
N GLY A 48 -6.55 1.96 -6.86
CA GLY A 48 -7.08 3.32 -6.83
C GLY A 48 -6.61 4.02 -5.55
N PHE A 49 -6.37 5.33 -5.59
CA PHE A 49 -6.01 6.10 -4.40
C PHE A 49 -6.80 7.41 -4.26
N GLN A 50 -7.10 7.78 -3.03
CA GLN A 50 -7.75 9.05 -2.69
C GLN A 50 -6.90 9.80 -1.65
N PRO A 51 -6.19 10.87 -2.05
CA PRO A 51 -5.40 11.64 -1.13
C PRO A 51 -6.21 12.77 -0.47
N THR A 52 -6.07 12.97 0.85
CA THR A 52 -6.57 14.16 1.55
C THR A 52 -5.46 15.17 1.84
N THR A 53 -5.83 16.40 2.18
CA THR A 53 -4.90 17.51 2.48
C THR A 53 -5.18 18.08 3.87
N ASP A 54 -4.19 18.04 4.78
CA ASP A 54 -4.06 18.94 5.96
C ASP A 54 -2.85 18.56 6.82
N SER A 55 -1.74 19.31 6.81
CA SER A 55 -0.47 19.09 7.59
C SER A 55 0.22 17.70 7.48
N CYS A 56 -0.53 16.68 7.10
CA CYS A 56 -0.21 15.32 6.73
C CYS A 56 -0.99 14.97 5.44
N ILE A 57 -0.60 13.88 4.80
CA ILE A 57 -1.29 13.33 3.63
C ILE A 57 -1.87 11.99 4.06
N LEU A 58 -3.20 11.87 4.05
CA LEU A 58 -3.86 10.57 4.16
C LEU A 58 -4.01 10.00 2.75
N ILE A 59 -3.62 8.75 2.55
CA ILE A 59 -3.76 8.02 1.29
C ILE A 59 -4.62 6.80 1.56
N MET A 60 -5.83 6.78 1.01
CA MET A 60 -6.65 5.57 1.00
C MET A 60 -6.43 4.83 -0.30
N VAL A 61 -5.97 3.59 -0.22
CA VAL A 61 -5.79 2.69 -1.37
C VAL A 61 -6.86 1.62 -1.32
N SER A 62 -7.52 1.42 -2.45
CA SER A 62 -8.42 0.29 -2.68
C SER A 62 -7.95 -0.46 -3.91
N GLY A 63 -7.89 -1.77 -3.85
CA GLY A 63 -7.47 -2.57 -4.99
C GLY A 63 -7.70 -4.05 -4.78
N GLN A 64 -7.07 -4.84 -5.65
CA GLN A 64 -7.00 -6.28 -5.48
C GLN A 64 -5.56 -6.69 -5.24
N LEU A 65 -5.36 -7.76 -4.50
CA LEU A 65 -4.08 -8.45 -4.40
C LEU A 65 -4.30 -9.92 -4.75
N GLN A 66 -3.29 -10.52 -5.34
CA GLN A 66 -3.27 -11.94 -5.64
C GLN A 66 -2.14 -12.58 -4.85
N VAL A 67 -2.45 -13.67 -4.18
CA VAL A 67 -1.48 -14.49 -3.46
C VAL A 67 -1.30 -15.78 -4.26
N ASP A 68 -0.06 -16.10 -4.61
CA ASP A 68 0.31 -17.27 -5.41
C ASP A 68 -0.55 -17.46 -6.67
N ASP A 69 -1.40 -18.48 -6.67
CA ASP A 69 -2.31 -18.84 -7.75
C ASP A 69 -3.79 -18.74 -7.29
N ASP A 70 -4.03 -18.17 -6.09
CA ASP A 70 -5.37 -17.92 -5.56
C ASP A 70 -6.10 -16.85 -6.38
N PRO A 71 -7.45 -16.82 -6.33
CA PRO A 71 -8.22 -15.72 -6.91
C PRO A 71 -7.81 -14.37 -6.32
N PRO A 72 -7.82 -13.28 -7.11
CA PRO A 72 -7.61 -11.94 -6.59
C PRO A 72 -8.61 -11.59 -5.48
N MET A 73 -8.10 -11.11 -4.35
CA MET A 73 -8.88 -10.66 -3.20
C MET A 73 -8.86 -9.14 -3.12
N ALA A 74 -10.00 -8.53 -2.80
CA ALA A 74 -10.04 -7.10 -2.54
C ALA A 74 -9.17 -6.75 -1.32
N PHE A 75 -8.59 -5.57 -1.28
CA PHE A 75 -7.93 -5.04 -0.09
C PHE A 75 -8.14 -3.52 0.01
N HIS A 76 -8.04 -3.04 1.24
CA HIS A 76 -8.01 -1.62 1.55
C HIS A 76 -6.80 -1.34 2.42
N GLN A 77 -6.04 -0.30 2.08
CA GLN A 77 -4.88 0.11 2.86
C GLN A 77 -4.86 1.62 3.03
N VAL A 78 -4.60 2.08 4.25
CA VAL A 78 -4.56 3.50 4.59
C VAL A 78 -3.18 3.86 5.09
N PHE A 79 -2.57 4.86 4.44
CA PHE A 79 -1.30 5.45 4.85
C PHE A 79 -1.50 6.85 5.37
N MET A 80 -0.82 7.20 6.46
CA MET A 80 -0.70 8.59 6.90
C MET A 80 0.75 9.06 6.79
N LEU A 81 1.03 9.94 5.83
CA LEU A 81 2.34 10.55 5.65
C LEU A 81 2.44 11.83 6.47
N LYS A 82 3.38 11.87 7.42
CA LYS A 82 3.75 13.09 8.13
C LYS A 82 5.10 13.58 7.64
N THR A 83 5.24 14.90 7.51
CA THR A 83 6.52 15.53 7.19
C THR A 83 7.22 15.89 8.50
N GLN A 84 8.41 15.36 8.73
CA GLN A 84 9.27 15.70 9.86
C GLN A 84 10.68 15.95 9.32
N ASN A 85 11.30 17.08 9.69
CA ASN A 85 12.68 17.43 9.30
C ASN A 85 12.95 17.29 7.78
N CYS A 86 12.03 17.80 6.94
CA CYS A 86 12.09 17.71 5.47
C CYS A 86 12.00 16.30 4.88
N VAL A 87 11.82 15.26 5.71
CA VAL A 87 11.58 13.88 5.29
C VAL A 87 10.10 13.54 5.51
N ARG A 88 9.49 12.83 4.55
CA ARG A 88 8.15 12.25 4.75
C ARG A 88 8.28 10.77 5.01
N ALA A 89 7.71 10.34 6.13
CA ALA A 89 7.59 8.94 6.49
C ALA A 89 6.11 8.56 6.65
N SER A 90 5.80 7.31 6.33
CA SER A 90 4.54 6.72 6.76
C SER A 90 4.58 6.58 8.28
N THR A 91 3.55 7.11 8.93
CA THR A 91 3.42 7.06 10.40
C THR A 91 2.32 6.12 10.85
N ASN A 92 1.40 5.78 9.95
CA ASN A 92 0.40 4.74 10.15
C ASN A 92 0.26 3.98 8.83
N ASP A 93 0.22 2.66 8.93
CA ASP A 93 -0.06 1.72 7.84
C ASP A 93 -1.12 0.73 8.36
N VAL A 94 -2.35 0.86 7.87
CA VAL A 94 -3.47 0.00 8.26
C VAL A 94 -3.96 -0.75 7.04
N PHE A 95 -3.92 -2.07 7.09
CA PHE A 95 -4.27 -2.96 6.00
C PHE A 95 -5.46 -3.86 6.36
N TRP A 96 -6.42 -3.97 5.45
CA TRP A 96 -7.57 -4.86 5.56
C TRP A 96 -7.70 -5.72 4.30
N LEU A 97 -7.82 -7.03 4.50
CA LEU A 97 -8.16 -7.96 3.43
C LEU A 97 -9.68 -8.06 3.29
N GLY A 98 -10.18 -7.89 2.08
CA GLY A 98 -11.56 -8.12 1.72
C GLY A 98 -11.86 -9.62 1.71
N ILE A 99 -12.61 -10.06 2.72
CA ILE A 99 -13.00 -11.48 2.89
C ILE A 99 -14.14 -11.88 1.95
N HIS A 100 -14.85 -10.89 1.40
CA HIS A 100 -15.91 -11.05 0.42
C HIS A 100 -15.53 -10.30 -0.86
N ASN A 101 -15.95 -10.83 -2.01
CA ASN A 101 -15.76 -10.20 -3.30
C ASN A 101 -16.72 -9.01 -3.43
N ILE A 102 -16.39 -7.91 -2.74
CA ILE A 102 -17.07 -6.64 -2.89
C ILE A 102 -16.54 -6.05 -4.19
N LEU A 103 -17.44 -5.65 -5.09
CA LEU A 103 -17.07 -4.97 -6.33
C LEU A 103 -16.29 -3.70 -5.97
N VAL A 104 -15.01 -3.64 -6.37
CA VAL A 104 -14.13 -2.46 -6.28
C VAL A 104 -14.01 -1.82 -7.65
#